data_AF-R7U0M9-F1
#
_entry.id   AF-R7U0M9-F1
#
_cell.length_a   1.000
_cell.length_b   1.000
_cell.length_c   1.000
_cell.angle_alpha   90.00
_cell.angle_beta   90.00
_cell.angle_gamma   90.00
#
_symmetry.space_group_name_H-M   'P 1'
#
loop_
_entity.id
_entity.type
_entity.pdbx_description
1 polymer ?
#
loop_
_entity_poly.entity_id
_entity_poly.type
_entity_poly.pdbx_seq_one_letter_code
_entity_poly.pdbx_strand_id
1 'polypeptide(L)'
;MLEMQISSSDPSTSSSASGGSSRSNKPTLHVERKTQAELAFLRAKEKRAAEELLIKASTTHKERIMDFNERLDRLTEHYDIPKVSWTK
;
A
#
# COMPACT_ATOMS: atom_id res chain seq x y z
N MET A 1 10.00 -31.44 22.59
CA MET A 1 11.17 -30.80 21.94
C MET A 1 11.46 -31.58 20.68
N LEU A 2 10.98 -31.09 19.53
CA LEU A 2 11.48 -31.49 18.22
C LEU A 2 12.23 -30.28 17.66
N GLU A 3 13.44 -30.52 17.20
CA GLU A 3 14.38 -29.49 16.80
C GLU A 3 14.04 -28.80 15.48
N MET A 4 14.53 -27.57 15.43
CA MET A 4 14.48 -26.55 14.40
C MET A 4 15.42 -26.91 13.24
N GLN A 5 14.91 -26.98 12.01
CA GLN A 5 15.72 -26.98 10.78
C GLN A 5 15.27 -25.77 9.95
N ILE A 6 16.00 -24.66 10.09
CA ILE A 6 15.88 -23.47 9.25
C ILE A 6 16.75 -23.72 8.03
N SER A 7 16.14 -24.01 6.87
CA SER A 7 16.84 -24.09 5.59
C SER A 7 16.98 -22.68 4.99
N SER A 8 18.12 -22.03 5.26
CA SER A 8 18.54 -20.81 4.54
C SER A 8 19.15 -21.20 3.19
N SER A 9 18.41 -21.01 2.12
CA SER A 9 18.89 -21.17 0.75
C SER A 9 18.97 -19.80 0.08
N ASP A 10 20.14 -19.18 0.12
CA ASP A 10 20.47 -17.99 -0.68
C ASP A 10 21.05 -18.43 -2.04
N PRO A 11 20.48 -18.02 -3.19
CA PRO A 11 21.20 -18.08 -4.45
C PRO A 11 21.97 -16.78 -4.66
N SER A 12 23.26 -16.85 -4.39
CA SER A 12 24.27 -15.92 -4.87
C SER A 12 24.27 -15.86 -6.40
N THR A 13 23.74 -14.78 -6.99
CA THR A 13 23.97 -14.43 -8.40
C THR A 13 25.08 -13.40 -8.48
N SER A 14 26.31 -13.89 -8.64
CA SER A 14 27.45 -13.11 -9.09
C SER A 14 27.40 -12.94 -10.60
N SER A 15 27.15 -11.72 -11.08
CA SER A 15 27.60 -11.31 -12.42
C SER A 15 27.92 -9.82 -12.43
N SER A 16 29.16 -9.58 -12.03
CA SER A 16 29.92 -8.36 -12.23
C SER A 16 30.01 -8.03 -13.72
N ALA A 17 29.46 -6.88 -14.14
CA ALA A 17 29.83 -6.25 -15.40
C ALA A 17 30.22 -4.80 -15.10
N SER A 18 31.52 -4.62 -14.90
CA SER A 18 32.21 -3.35 -14.79
C SER A 18 32.23 -2.64 -16.15
N GLY A 19 31.53 -1.50 -16.26
CA GLY A 19 31.63 -0.56 -17.37
C GLY A 19 31.63 0.86 -16.83
N GLY A 20 32.80 1.52 -16.88
CA GLY A 20 33.04 2.78 -16.19
C GLY A 20 32.32 3.99 -16.78
N SER A 21 31.94 4.91 -15.90
CA SER A 21 32.08 6.34 -16.11
C SER A 21 32.02 7.04 -14.75
N SER A 22 33.19 7.27 -14.16
CA SER A 22 33.35 8.09 -12.96
C SER A 22 33.04 9.55 -13.32
N ARG A 23 31.76 9.90 -13.38
CA ARG A 23 31.30 11.29 -13.31
C ARG A 23 31.20 11.63 -11.83
N SER A 24 32.04 12.55 -11.40
CA SER A 24 32.02 13.19 -10.09
C SER A 24 30.71 13.99 -9.90
N ASN A 25 29.60 13.31 -9.69
CA ASN A 25 28.39 13.95 -9.19
C ASN A 25 28.60 14.22 -7.71
N LYS A 26 29.10 15.43 -7.39
CA LYS A 26 28.87 16.01 -6.07
C LYS A 26 27.37 15.89 -5.80
N PRO A 27 26.92 15.37 -4.64
CA PRO A 27 25.52 15.48 -4.28
C PRO A 27 25.27 16.96 -4.03
N THR A 28 24.91 17.70 -5.08
CA THR A 28 24.19 18.95 -4.90
C THR A 28 22.93 18.50 -4.17
N LEU A 29 22.87 18.82 -2.88
CA LEU A 29 21.63 18.75 -2.12
C LEU A 29 20.69 19.70 -2.85
N HIS A 30 20.01 19.17 -3.85
CA HIS A 30 18.91 19.82 -4.51
C HIS A 30 17.84 19.85 -3.43
N VAL A 31 17.90 20.87 -2.58
CA VAL A 31 16.78 21.25 -1.75
C VAL A 31 15.74 21.67 -2.77
N GLU A 32 14.92 20.71 -3.20
CA GLU A 32 13.72 20.97 -3.96
C GLU A 32 12.99 22.06 -3.17
N ARG A 33 13.04 23.29 -3.69
CA ARG A 33 12.41 24.44 -3.05
C ARG A 33 10.92 24.24 -3.23
N LYS A 34 10.34 23.49 -2.30
CA LYS A 34 8.92 23.17 -2.33
C LYS A 34 8.11 24.44 -2.30
N THR A 35 7.08 24.48 -3.13
CA THR A 35 6.14 25.59 -3.12
C THR A 35 5.36 25.61 -1.79
N GLN A 36 4.78 26.75 -1.42
CA GLN A 36 3.96 26.84 -0.21
C GLN A 36 2.80 25.84 -0.24
N ALA A 37 2.23 25.58 -1.43
CA ALA A 37 1.20 24.59 -1.64
C ALA A 37 1.71 23.15 -1.39
N GLU A 38 2.90 22.81 -1.89
CA GLU A 38 3.52 21.50 -1.64
C GLU A 38 3.84 21.28 -0.16
N LEU A 39 4.35 22.31 0.54
CA LEU A 39 4.58 22.24 1.97
C LEU A 39 3.28 22.02 2.76
N ALA A 40 2.21 22.71 2.39
CA ALA A 40 0.90 22.52 3.00
C ALA A 40 0.34 21.12 2.73
N PHE A 41 0.48 20.60 1.50
CA PHE A 41 0.07 19.26 1.14
C PHE A 41 0.83 18.19 1.92
N LEU A 42 2.15 18.32 2.06
CA LEU A 42 2.97 17.38 2.81
C LEU A 42 2.58 17.34 4.29
N ARG A 43 2.37 18.49 4.92
CA ARG A 43 1.86 18.55 6.29
C ARG A 43 0.50 17.87 6.43
N ALA A 44 -0.40 18.04 5.47
CA ALA A 44 -1.70 17.36 5.48
C ALA A 44 -1.55 15.84 5.25
N LYS A 45 -0.62 15.43 4.38
CA LYS A 45 -0.31 14.02 4.10
C LYS A 45 0.29 13.32 5.31
N GLU A 46 1.23 13.96 6.01
CA GLU A 46 1.83 13.44 7.25
C GLU A 46 0.77 13.20 8.33
N LYS A 47 -0.16 14.15 8.51
CA LYS A 47 -1.29 13.98 9.44
C LYS A 47 -2.14 12.76 9.09
N ARG A 48 -2.57 12.62 7.83
CA ARG A 48 -3.35 11.45 7.38
C ARG A 48 -2.58 10.14 7.50
N ALA A 49 -1.28 10.16 7.21
CA ALA A 49 -0.45 8.96 7.29
C ALA A 49 -0.38 8.42 8.73
N ALA A 50 -0.34 9.29 9.74
CA ALA A 50 -0.39 8.87 11.14
C ALA A 50 -1.73 8.21 11.49
N GLU A 51 -2.85 8.79 11.04
CA GLU A 51 -4.19 8.23 11.23
C GLU A 51 -4.35 6.87 10.51
N GLU A 52 -3.90 6.78 9.26
CA GLU A 52 -3.92 5.52 8.50
C GLU A 52 -3.04 4.44 9.13
N LEU A 53 -1.89 4.82 9.68
CA LEU A 53 -0.99 3.89 10.34
C LEU A 53 -1.64 3.28 11.58
N LEU A 54 -2.33 4.10 12.39
CA LEU A 54 -3.08 3.62 13.55
C LEU A 54 -4.17 2.63 13.15
N ILE A 55 -4.95 2.93 12.10
CA ILE A 55 -6.04 2.06 11.62
C ILE A 55 -5.51 0.74 11.04
N LYS A 56 -4.43 0.81 10.26
CA LYS A 56 -3.77 -0.38 9.68
C LYS A 56 -3.11 -1.25 10.75
N ALA A 57 -2.60 -0.63 11.82
CA ALA A 57 -2.04 -1.35 12.95
C ALA A 57 -3.12 -1.94 13.86
N SER A 58 -4.28 -1.29 14.00
CA SER A 58 -5.36 -1.76 14.87
C SER A 58 -6.16 -2.92 14.28
N THR A 59 -6.16 -3.09 12.95
CA THR A 59 -6.94 -4.13 12.27
C THR A 59 -6.07 -5.30 11.84
N THR A 60 -6.43 -6.50 12.28
CA THR A 60 -5.79 -7.73 11.82
C THR A 60 -6.28 -8.11 10.43
N HIS A 61 -5.52 -8.95 9.70
CA HIS A 61 -5.97 -9.44 8.39
C HIS A 61 -7.28 -10.22 8.47
N LYS A 62 -7.48 -10.98 9.55
CA LYS A 62 -8.70 -11.75 9.80
C LYS A 62 -9.92 -10.85 9.96
N GLU A 63 -9.81 -9.79 10.76
CA GLU A 63 -10.88 -8.79 10.90
C GLU A 63 -11.21 -8.12 9.57
N ARG A 64 -10.20 -7.75 8.78
CA ARG A 64 -10.43 -7.18 7.44
C ARG A 64 -11.16 -8.15 6.50
N ILE A 65 -10.87 -9.45 6.59
CA ILE A 65 -11.61 -10.48 5.81
C ILE A 65 -13.04 -10.61 6.33
N MET A 66 -13.23 -10.61 7.65
CA MET A 66 -14.56 -10.71 8.25
C MET A 66 -15.45 -9.52 7.88
N ASP A 67 -14.94 -8.29 8.02
CA ASP A 67 -15.66 -7.07 7.63
C ASP A 67 -16.00 -7.07 6.14
N PHE A 68 -15.09 -7.56 5.30
CA PHE A 68 -15.32 -7.68 3.87
C PHE A 68 -16.43 -8.68 3.55
N ASN A 69 -16.40 -9.85 4.18
CA ASN A 69 -17.42 -10.88 3.99
C ASN A 69 -18.78 -10.41 4.50
N GLU A 70 -18.84 -9.80 5.68
CA GLU A 70 -20.06 -9.20 6.21
C GLU A 70 -20.62 -8.13 5.26
N ARG A 71 -19.74 -7.33 4.63
CA ARG A 71 -20.17 -6.34 3.63
C ARG A 71 -20.75 -7.00 2.38
N LEU A 72 -20.18 -8.11 1.91
CA LEU A 72 -20.70 -8.86 0.78
C LEU A 72 -22.07 -9.48 1.10
N ASP A 73 -22.24 -10.02 2.31
CA ASP A 73 -23.52 -10.61 2.75
C ASP A 73 -24.64 -9.56 2.80
N ARG A 74 -24.30 -8.32 3.15
CA ARG A 74 -25.23 -7.19 3.19
C ARG A 74 -25.47 -6.55 1.82
N LEU A 75 -24.68 -6.89 0.81
CA LEU A 75 -24.75 -6.26 -0.50
C LEU A 75 -25.96 -6.79 -1.27
N THR A 76 -26.78 -5.88 -1.78
CA THR A 76 -27.97 -6.26 -2.54
C THR A 76 -27.57 -6.93 -3.85
N GLU A 77 -28.20 -8.06 -4.16
CA GLU A 77 -27.97 -8.77 -5.42
C GLU A 77 -28.36 -7.92 -6.65
N HIS A 78 -29.42 -7.12 -6.53
CA HIS A 78 -29.94 -6.28 -7.60
C HIS A 78 -29.73 -4.80 -7.28
N TYR A 79 -29.08 -4.10 -8.20
CA TYR A 79 -28.82 -2.66 -8.12
C TYR A 79 -29.81 -1.82 -8.94
N ASP A 80 -30.82 -2.46 -9.52
CA ASP A 80 -31.83 -1.83 -10.37
C ASP A 80 -33.23 -2.15 -9.85
N ILE A 81 -34.15 -1.21 -10.07
CA ILE A 81 -35.51 -1.32 -9.57
C ILE A 81 -36.30 -2.18 -10.56
N PRO A 82 -37.05 -3.20 -10.09
CA PRO A 82 -37.83 -4.03 -10.99
C PRO A 82 -38.79 -3.17 -11.81
N LYS A 83 -38.77 -3.37 -13.13
CA LYS A 83 -39.67 -2.70 -14.08
C LYS A 83 -41.11 -3.06 -13.75
N VAL A 84 -41.93 -2.06 -13.44
CA VAL A 84 -43.38 -2.22 -13.33
C VAL A 84 -44.01 -1.97 -14.71
N SER A 85 -44.30 -3.03 -15.45
CA SER A 85 -45.16 -2.92 -16.63
C SER A 85 -46.63 -2.86 -16.20
N TRP A 86 -47.31 -1.75 -16.49
CA TRP A 86 -48.78 -1.69 -16.48
C TRP A 86 -49.32 -2.40 -17.72
N THR A 87 -49.33 -3.73 -17.70
CA THR A 87 -50.04 -4.53 -18.69
C THR A 87 -50.54 -5.81 -18.03
N LYS A 88 -51.86 -5.98 -18.08
CA LYS A 88 -52.65 -7.12 -17.60
C LYS A 88 -52.61 -8.27 -18.60
#